data_AF-A0A9W9FMU8-F1
#
_entry.id   AF-A0A9W9FMU8-F1
#
_cell.length_a   1.000
_cell.length_b   1.000
_cell.length_c   1.000
_cell.angle_alpha   90.00
_cell.angle_beta   90.00
_cell.angle_gamma   90.00
#
_symmetry.space_group_name_H-M   'P 1'
#
loop_
_entity.id
_entity.type
_entity.pdbx_description
1 polymer ?
#
loop_
_entity_poly.entity_id
_entity_poly.type
_entity_poly.pdbx_seq_one_letter_code
_entity_poly.pdbx_strand_id
1 'polypeptide(L)'
;MGVRAGVNLPDGVTGFFAQFLDDYMDPANAEFTGWVWWEYLEKVLADDQMHVLPSRIMGGLNQAQLAWDLLRQGRISAERLIIQPNAE
;
A
#
# COMPACT_ATOMS: atom_id res chain seq x y z
N MET A 1 5.00 3.87 20.50
CA MET A 1 4.15 4.67 21.43
C MET A 1 2.86 5.01 20.71
N GLY A 2 1.73 4.52 21.22
CA GLY A 2 0.52 4.26 20.44
C GLY A 2 -0.46 5.38 20.17
N VAL A 3 -0.16 6.57 20.66
CA VAL A 3 -1.06 7.70 20.64
C VAL A 3 -0.26 8.90 20.15
N ARG A 4 -0.84 9.68 19.23
CA ARG A 4 -0.23 10.92 18.75
C ARG A 4 -0.02 11.88 19.93
N ALA A 5 1.07 12.64 19.91
CA ALA A 5 1.36 13.63 20.94
C ALA A 5 0.19 14.63 21.07
N GLY A 6 -0.27 14.87 22.31
CA GLY A 6 -1.33 15.82 22.63
C GLY A 6 -2.75 15.25 22.71
N VAL A 7 -2.95 13.95 22.49
CA VAL A 7 -4.27 13.31 22.68
C VAL A 7 -4.41 12.82 24.13
N ASN A 8 -5.48 13.27 24.81
CA ASN A 8 -5.87 12.77 26.13
C ASN A 8 -6.92 11.67 25.97
N LEU A 9 -6.62 10.48 26.50
CA LEU A 9 -7.58 9.38 26.53
C LEU A 9 -8.41 9.42 27.82
N PRO A 10 -9.69 8.98 27.79
CA PRO A 10 -10.51 8.84 29.00
C PRO A 10 -9.91 7.86 30.02
N ASP A 11 -10.34 7.98 31.28
CA ASP A 11 -9.92 7.08 32.35
C ASP A 11 -10.20 5.61 31.98
N GLY A 12 -9.17 4.77 32.12
CA GLY A 12 -9.24 3.34 31.80
C GLY A 12 -9.04 2.97 30.32
N VAL A 13 -8.82 3.94 29.42
CA VAL A 13 -8.57 3.68 28.00
C VAL A 13 -7.07 3.75 27.68
N THR A 14 -6.55 2.74 26.99
CA THR A 14 -5.16 2.70 26.50
C THR A 14 -5.12 2.69 24.97
N GLY A 15 -4.10 3.34 24.40
CA GLY A 15 -3.84 3.35 22.96
C GLY A 15 -2.46 2.80 22.66
N PHE A 16 -2.40 1.77 21.82
CA PHE A 16 -1.16 1.20 21.28
C PHE A 16 -1.14 1.35 19.76
N PHE A 17 0.06 1.54 19.19
CA PHE A 17 0.25 1.59 17.75
C PHE A 17 0.62 0.17 17.35
N ALA A 18 -0.32 -0.51 16.72
CA ALA A 18 -0.04 -1.77 16.04
C ALA A 18 0.53 -1.42 14.67
N GLN A 19 1.79 -1.81 14.42
CA GLN A 19 2.35 -1.77 13.08
C GLN A 19 1.80 -2.96 12.30
N PHE A 20 0.63 -2.75 11.69
CA PHE A 20 -0.06 -3.79 10.92
C PHE A 20 0.82 -4.45 9.84
N LEU A 21 1.84 -3.74 9.33
CA LEU A 21 2.77 -4.30 8.36
C LEU A 21 3.78 -5.28 8.99
N ASP A 22 4.26 -4.98 10.20
CA ASP A 22 5.20 -5.83 10.92
C ASP A 22 4.50 -7.12 11.38
N ASP A 23 3.19 -7.06 11.68
CA ASP A 23 2.40 -8.23 12.06
C ASP A 23 2.35 -9.29 10.94
N TYR A 24 2.38 -8.89 9.67
CA TYR A 24 2.50 -9.83 8.54
C TYR A 24 3.87 -10.48 8.45
N MET A 25 4.90 -9.86 9.03
CA MET A 25 6.27 -10.37 9.06
C MET A 25 6.56 -11.24 10.29
N ASP A 26 5.64 -11.28 11.28
CA ASP A 26 5.76 -12.15 12.45
C ASP A 26 5.49 -13.63 12.05
N PRO A 27 6.46 -14.54 12.28
CA PRO A 27 6.25 -15.97 12.03
C PRO A 27 5.05 -16.58 12.76
N ALA A 28 4.66 -16.03 13.92
CA ALA A 28 3.47 -16.47 14.65
C ALA A 28 2.17 -16.27 13.86
N ASN A 29 2.17 -15.35 12.90
CA ASN A 29 1.03 -15.03 12.05
C ASN A 29 1.10 -15.68 10.66
N ALA A 30 2.03 -16.62 10.42
CA ALA A 30 2.29 -17.16 9.08
C ALA A 30 1.04 -17.73 8.38
N GLU A 31 0.15 -18.40 9.13
CA GLU A 31 -1.12 -18.91 8.59
C GLU A 31 -2.03 -17.77 8.13
N PHE A 32 -2.24 -16.76 9.00
CA PHE A 32 -3.05 -15.59 8.68
C PHE A 32 -2.46 -14.80 7.50
N THR A 33 -1.14 -14.56 7.51
CA THR A 33 -0.41 -13.90 6.42
C THR A 33 -0.60 -14.67 5.11
N GLY A 34 -0.42 -15.99 5.13
CA GLY A 34 -0.63 -16.84 3.95
C GLY A 34 -2.05 -16.72 3.40
N TRP A 35 -3.05 -16.82 4.28
CA TRP A 35 -4.45 -16.66 3.91
C TRP A 35 -4.73 -15.28 3.29
N VAL A 36 -4.24 -14.18 3.89
CA VAL A 36 -4.47 -12.83 3.36
C VAL A 36 -3.91 -12.69 1.94
N TRP A 37 -2.65 -13.05 1.73
CA TRP A 37 -1.97 -12.77 0.45
C TRP A 37 -2.37 -13.74 -0.67
N TRP A 38 -2.59 -15.02 -0.35
CA TRP A 38 -2.75 -16.07 -1.36
C TRP A 38 -4.18 -16.57 -1.52
N GLU A 39 -5.07 -16.30 -0.57
CA GLU A 39 -6.47 -16.72 -0.70
C GLU A 39 -7.40 -15.51 -0.79
N TYR A 40 -7.37 -14.64 0.22
CA TYR A 40 -8.31 -13.53 0.31
C TYR A 40 -8.09 -12.50 -0.80
N LEU A 41 -6.86 -11.97 -0.94
CA LEU A 41 -6.58 -10.94 -1.94
C LEU A 41 -6.76 -11.45 -3.37
N GLU A 42 -6.34 -12.69 -3.67
CA GLU A 42 -6.57 -13.29 -4.98
C GLU A 42 -8.06 -13.41 -5.29
N LYS A 43 -8.86 -13.88 -4.33
CA LYS A 43 -10.30 -14.02 -4.48
C LYS A 43 -10.98 -12.67 -4.72
N VAL A 44 -10.72 -11.66 -3.90
CA VAL A 44 -11.40 -10.36 -4.05
C VAL A 44 -10.99 -9.63 -5.33
N LEU A 45 -9.78 -9.88 -5.86
CA LEU A 45 -9.37 -9.41 -7.18
C LEU A 45 -10.11 -10.15 -8.30
N ALA A 46 -10.21 -11.48 -8.22
CA ALA A 46 -10.93 -12.29 -9.20
C ALA A 46 -12.43 -12.00 -9.23
N ASP A 47 -13.02 -11.71 -8.06
CA ASP A 47 -14.43 -11.37 -7.90
C ASP A 47 -14.72 -9.88 -8.22
N ASP A 48 -13.72 -9.11 -8.69
CA ASP A 48 -13.81 -7.69 -9.03
C ASP A 48 -14.33 -6.81 -7.86
N GLN A 49 -14.01 -7.21 -6.63
CA GLN A 49 -14.37 -6.49 -5.40
C GLN A 49 -13.27 -5.52 -4.95
N MET A 50 -12.09 -5.63 -5.55
CA MET A 50 -10.96 -4.74 -5.33
C MET A 50 -10.45 -4.22 -6.67
N HIS A 51 -10.48 -2.90 -6.86
CA HIS A 51 -9.96 -2.26 -8.07
C HIS A 51 -8.69 -1.48 -7.77
N VAL A 52 -7.75 -1.52 -8.71
CA VAL A 52 -6.55 -0.69 -8.66
C VAL A 52 -6.96 0.78 -8.82
N LEU A 53 -6.25 1.68 -8.14
CA LEU A 53 -6.37 3.11 -8.42
C LEU A 53 -6.10 3.40 -9.91
N PRO A 54 -6.68 4.48 -10.48
CA PRO A 54 -6.37 4.92 -11.83
C PRO A 54 -4.87 4.87 -12.10
N SER A 55 -4.47 4.25 -13.19
CA SER A 55 -3.06 3.98 -13.47
C SER A 55 -2.65 4.61 -14.80
N ARG A 56 -1.53 5.33 -14.78
CA ARG A 56 -0.89 5.88 -15.98
C ARG A 56 0.30 5.01 -16.35
N ILE A 57 0.23 4.41 -17.52
CA ILE A 57 1.30 3.59 -18.06
C ILE A 57 2.29 4.47 -18.81
N MET A 58 3.58 4.32 -18.51
CA MET A 58 4.68 5.00 -19.18
C MET A 58 5.59 3.95 -19.83
N GLY A 59 5.68 3.95 -21.16
CA GLY A 59 6.48 3.01 -21.93
C GLY A 59 7.97 3.35 -21.90
N GLY A 60 8.81 2.34 -21.73
CA GLY A 60 10.27 2.47 -21.77
C GLY A 60 10.89 2.78 -20.41
N LEU A 61 12.01 2.11 -20.11
CA LEU A 61 12.74 2.32 -18.85
C LEU A 61 13.30 3.75 -18.71
N ASN A 62 13.54 4.43 -19.85
CA ASN A 62 13.95 5.82 -19.90
C ASN A 62 12.94 6.80 -19.25
N GLN A 63 11.69 6.39 -19.05
CA GLN A 63 10.66 7.19 -18.39
C GLN A 63 10.76 7.21 -16.86
N ALA A 64 11.60 6.36 -16.25
CA ALA A 64 11.68 6.25 -14.79
C ALA A 64 12.02 7.60 -14.12
N GLN A 65 12.98 8.34 -14.69
CA GLN A 65 13.37 9.65 -14.15
C GLN A 65 12.22 10.67 -14.23
N LEU A 66 11.51 10.70 -15.36
CA LEU A 66 10.35 11.58 -15.52
C LEU A 66 9.24 11.23 -14.52
N ALA A 67 8.96 9.95 -14.31
CA ALA A 67 7.99 9.49 -13.32
C ALA A 67 8.36 9.96 -11.91
N TRP A 68 9.66 9.89 -11.56
CA TRP A 68 10.16 10.37 -10.27
C TRP A 68 10.00 11.87 -10.09
N ASP A 69 10.30 12.66 -11.12
CA ASP A 69 10.12 14.10 -11.06
C ASP A 69 8.64 14.51 -10.94
N LEU A 70 7.74 13.81 -11.63
CA LEU A 70 6.29 14.03 -11.53
C LEU A 70 5.78 13.78 -10.11
N LEU A 71 6.22 12.69 -9.46
CA LEU A 71 5.89 12.40 -8.07
C LEU A 71 6.46 13.46 -7.12
N ARG A 72 7.75 13.79 -7.25
CA ARG A 72 8.44 14.76 -6.38
C ARG A 72 7.82 16.16 -6.46
N GLN A 73 7.35 16.55 -7.64
CA GLN A 73 6.69 17.84 -7.86
C GLN A 73 5.22 17.85 -7.41
N GLY A 74 4.67 16.73 -6.95
CA GLY A 74 3.25 16.62 -6.58
C GLY A 74 2.31 16.79 -7.78
N ARG A 75 2.77 16.50 -9.00
CA ARG A 75 1.99 16.66 -10.25
C ARG A 75 1.14 15.43 -10.58
N ILE A 76 1.12 14.46 -9.68
CA ILE A 76 0.41 13.19 -9.75
C ILE A 76 -0.50 13.14 -8.53
N SER A 77 -1.80 12.99 -8.74
CA SER A 77 -2.79 12.92 -7.68
C SER A 77 -3.76 11.79 -7.96
N ALA A 78 -4.02 10.97 -6.93
CA ALA A 78 -4.97 9.85 -6.98
C ALA A 78 -4.74 8.84 -8.14
N GLU A 79 -3.54 8.81 -8.73
CA GLU A 79 -3.17 7.89 -9.79
C GLU A 79 -1.83 7.20 -9.47
N ARG A 80 -1.64 5.98 -9.98
CA ARG A 80 -0.36 5.26 -9.93
C ARG A 80 0.39 5.45 -11.25
N LEU A 81 1.70 5.72 -11.18
CA LEU A 81 2.58 5.64 -12.34
C LEU A 81 3.13 4.22 -12.46
N ILE A 82 2.96 3.60 -13.62
CA ILE A 82 3.50 2.27 -13.91
C ILE A 82 4.46 2.39 -15.09
N ILE A 83 5.73 2.05 -14.87
CA ILE A 83 6.69 1.91 -15.96
C ILE A 83 6.48 0.55 -16.60
N GLN A 84 6.26 0.52 -17.91
CA GLN A 84 6.25 -0.69 -18.73
C GLN A 84 7.53 -0.71 -19.57
N PRO A 85 8.61 -1.37 -19.09
CA PRO A 85 9.94 -1.22 -19.68
C PRO A 85 10.04 -1.66 -21.14
N ASN A 86 9.19 -2.59 -21.55
CA ASN A 86 9.18 -3.21 -22.88
C ASN A 86 8.13 -2.61 -23.83
N ALA A 87 7.40 -1.57 -23.41
CA ALA A 87 6.54 -0.81 -24.31
C ALA A 87 7.34 0.34 -24.91
N GLU A 88 7.18 0.55 -26.23
CA GLU A 88 7.74 1.71 -26.94
C GLU A 88 7.01 3.02 -26.57
#